data_AF-A0A2N5K3U3-F1
#
_entry.id   AF-A0A2N5K3U3-F1
#
_cell.length_a   1.000
_cell.length_b   1.000
_cell.length_c   1.000
_cell.angle_alpha   90.00
_cell.angle_beta   90.00
_cell.angle_gamma   90.00
#
_symmetry.space_group_name_H-M   'P 1'
#
loop_
_entity.id
_entity.type
_entity.pdbx_description
1 polymer ?
#
loop_
_entity_poly.entity_id
_entity_poly.type
_entity_poly.pdbx_seq_one_letter_code
_entity_poly.pdbx_strand_id
1 'polypeptide(L)' 'MHILHIYKDYDPVVGGIENHLKVLAEGLVARGHEATVLVTNT' A
#
# COMPACT_ATOMS: atom_id res chain seq x y z
N MET A 1 0.19 -8.15 -13.09
CA MET A 1 -0.01 -9.04 -11.93
C MET A 1 -0.88 -8.31 -10.93
N HIS A 2 -1.80 -9.01 -10.26
CA HIS A 2 -2.60 -8.43 -9.17
C HIS A 2 -1.93 -8.74 -7.83
N ILE A 3 -1.58 -7.71 -7.06
CA ILE A 3 -0.81 -7.79 -5.82
C ILE A 3 -1.66 -7.22 -4.69
N LEU A 4 -1.87 -8.00 -3.63
CA LEU A 4 -2.57 -7.57 -2.43
C LEU A 4 -1.56 -7.28 -1.31
N HIS A 5 -1.47 -6.03 -0.89
CA HIS A 5 -0.78 -5.63 0.32
C HIS A 5 -1.75 -5.68 1.51
N ILE A 6 -1.29 -6.24 2.63
CA ILE A 6 -2.08 -6.32 3.87
C ILE A 6 -1.28 -5.65 4.98
N TYR A 7 -1.84 -4.62 5.60
CA TYR A 7 -1.24 -3.95 6.74
C TYR A 7 -2.31 -3.34 7.66
N LYS A 8 -1.96 -2.96 8.90
CA LYS A 8 -2.96 -2.42 9.86
C LYS A 8 -3.56 -1.11 9.38
N ASP A 9 -2.71 -0.21 8.87
CA ASP A 9 -3.04 1.17 8.51
C ASP A 9 -2.48 1.53 7.13
N TYR A 10 -2.98 2.58 6.50
CA TYR A 10 -2.40 3.13 5.27
C TYR A 10 -2.58 4.64 5.28
N ASP A 11 -2.11 5.32 4.21
CA ASP A 11 -2.34 6.76 4.04
C ASP A 11 -3.80 7.13 4.36
N PRO A 12 -4.05 8.20 5.15
CA PRO A 12 -3.13 9.28 5.53
C PRO A 12 -2.42 9.11 6.90
N VAL A 13 -2.31 7.89 7.46
CA VAL A 13 -1.62 7.70 8.75
C VAL A 13 -0.13 8.04 8.65
N VAL A 14 0.33 9.01 9.45
CA VAL A 14 1.71 9.51 9.45
C VAL A 14 2.59 8.63 10.34
N GLY A 15 2.90 7.43 9.85
CA GLY A 15 3.89 6.52 10.43
C GLY A 15 4.99 6.16 9.42
N GLY A 16 6.00 5.42 9.85
CA GLY A 16 7.14 5.07 8.98
C GLY A 16 6.79 4.00 7.94
N ILE A 17 6.19 2.90 8.39
CA ILE A 17 5.95 1.72 7.56
C ILE A 17 4.78 1.91 6.59
N GLU A 18 3.78 2.70 6.97
CA GLU A 18 2.65 3.10 6.13
C GLU A 18 3.16 3.84 4.87
N ASN A 19 4.14 4.74 5.05
CA ASN A 19 4.75 5.45 3.94
C ASN A 19 5.62 4.54 3.05
N HIS A 20 6.32 3.56 3.63
CA HIS A 20 7.04 2.56 2.84
C HIS A 20 6.09 1.71 2.00
N LEU A 21 4.94 1.32 2.56
CA LEU A 21 3.92 0.57 1.85
C LEU A 21 3.34 1.37 0.68
N LYS A 22 3.15 2.69 0.87
CA LYS A 22 2.71 3.61 -0.17
C LYS A 22 3.71 3.70 -1.32
N VAL A 23 4.97 3.99 -1.01
CA VAL A 23 6.04 4.06 -2.03
C VAL A 23 6.17 2.74 -2.80
N LEU A 24 6.04 1.60 -2.12
CA LEU A 24 6.07 0.29 -2.76
C LEU A 24 4.87 0.09 -3.69
N ALA A 25 3.65 0.37 -3.22
CA ALA A 25 2.42 0.21 -4.00
C ALA A 25 2.42 1.10 -5.24
N GLU A 26 2.75 2.38 -5.09
CA GLU A 26 2.86 3.33 -6.20
C GLU A 26 3.95 2.91 -7.20
N GLY A 27 5.09 2.42 -6.70
CA GLY A 27 6.16 1.89 -7.55
C GLY A 27 5.76 0.63 -8.32
N LEU A 28 4.90 -0.22 -7.77
CA LEU A 28 4.34 -1.38 -8.48
C LEU A 28 3.35 -0.95 -9.57
N VAL A 29 2.46 0.01 -9.27
CA VAL A 29 1.53 0.58 -10.24
C VAL A 29 2.27 1.23 -11.41
N ALA A 30 3.32 2.01 -11.13
CA ALA A 30 4.16 2.64 -12.14
C ALA A 30 4.85 1.63 -13.10
N ARG A 31 5.02 0.37 -12.69
CA ARG A 31 5.59 -0.71 -13.51
C ARG A 31 4.52 -1.56 -14.22
N GLY A 32 3.25 -1.18 -14.15
CA GLY A 32 2.15 -1.87 -14.82
C GLY A 32 1.56 -3.04 -14.02
N HIS A 33 1.80 -3.10 -12.71
CA HIS A 33 1.11 -4.03 -11.83
C HIS A 33 -0.17 -3.40 -11.27
N GLU A 34 -1.15 -4.22 -10.92
CA GLU A 34 -2.32 -3.80 -10.17
C GLU A 34 -2.05 -4.07 -8.69
N ALA A 35 -2.19 -3.04 -7.85
CA ALA A 35 -1.92 -3.13 -6.42
C ALA A 35 -3.16 -2.71 -5.62
N THR A 36 -3.62 -3.59 -4.72
CA THR A 36 -4.68 -3.30 -3.76
C THR A 36 -4.08 -3.30 -2.36
N VAL A 37 -4.40 -2.30 -1.54
CA VAL A 37 -4.01 -2.27 -0.12
C VAL A 37 -5.24 -2.52 0.73
N LEU A 38 -5.24 -3.64 1.47
CA LEU A 38 -6.28 -3.96 2.45
C LEU A 38 -5.79 -3.57 3.84
N VAL A 39 -6.60 -2.75 4.50
CA VAL A 39 -6.36 -2.26 5.86
C VAL A 39 -7.47 -2.65 6.80
N THR A 40 -7.23 -2.48 8.11
CA THR A 40 -8.28 -2.58 9.11
C THR A 40 -9.22 -1.38 9.02
N ASN A 41 -10.50 -1.58 9.34
CA ASN A 41 -11.47 -0.49 9.49
C ASN A 41 -11.47 -0.07 10.96
N THR A 42 -11.19 1.20 11.23
CA THR A 42 -11.27 1.81 12.56
C THR A 42 -12.64 2.40 12.82
#